data_AF-A0A6B2MNG2-F1
#
_entry.id   AF-A0A6B2MNG2-F1
#
_cell.length_a   1.000
_cell.length_b   1.000
_cell.length_c   1.000
_cell.angle_alpha   90.00
_cell.angle_beta   90.00
_cell.angle_gamma   90.00
#
_symmetry.space_group_name_H-M   'P 1'
#
loop_
_entity.id
_entity.type
_entity.pdbx_description
1 polymer ?
#
loop_
_entity_poly.entity_id
_entity_poly.type
_entity_poly.pdbx_seq_one_letter_code
_entity_poly.pdbx_strand_id
1 'polypeptide(L)'
;MSGKDEVDVISKSRRELMIGAGAVAAASMALPLFSSSGTAGAASAKHPIYPSAGEADRGNKIVTKDGVEIFYKDWGKGQPIVFSHGWPLSADDWDAQMLFFVEHGYRVIAHDRRGHGRSTQTADGNDMNHYAADLAALTEALDIRNAVHIGHSTGGGEVAAYVARHGMKRTSKIVLVSAVPPVMVKSERNPGGTPIEVFDGFRKQLAANRAQFYLDVPSGPFYGFNRAGAKVSEGVIRNWWRQGMMGGIKAQYDCIKAFSETDFTEDLKKITQPALVLHGDDDQVVPYKDAGVLSAKLLKNATLRIYPGYPHGMLTTNADVINADILKFIKS
;
A
#
# COMPACT_ATOMS: atom_id res chain seq x y z
N MET A 1 -42.02 -60.98 24.01
CA MET A 1 -40.73 -61.15 23.33
C MET A 1 -39.79 -60.09 23.90
N SER A 2 -38.65 -60.53 24.45
CA SER A 2 -37.37 -59.82 24.70
C SER A 2 -37.41 -58.28 24.78
N GLY A 3 -37.08 -57.57 25.86
CA GLY A 3 -36.13 -57.84 26.93
C GLY A 3 -34.91 -56.92 26.80
N LYS A 4 -34.75 -55.98 27.76
CA LYS A 4 -33.49 -55.44 28.34
C LYS A 4 -32.55 -54.63 27.41
N ASP A 5 -31.93 -53.50 27.77
CA ASP A 5 -31.45 -52.97 29.05
C ASP A 5 -31.48 -51.43 29.06
N GLU A 6 -31.94 -50.83 30.16
CA GLU A 6 -31.72 -49.44 30.53
C GLU A 6 -31.22 -49.47 31.97
N VAL A 7 -29.99 -49.01 32.22
CA VAL A 7 -29.43 -48.88 33.57
C VAL A 7 -29.00 -47.43 33.76
N ASP A 8 -29.79 -46.77 34.59
CA ASP A 8 -29.55 -45.49 35.25
C ASP A 8 -28.49 -45.63 36.36
N VAL A 9 -28.06 -44.49 36.92
CA VAL A 9 -27.59 -44.24 38.30
C VAL A 9 -26.43 -43.22 38.34
N ILE A 10 -26.83 -41.95 38.38
CA ILE A 10 -26.70 -41.03 39.54
C ILE A 10 -25.29 -40.81 40.16
N SER A 11 -24.87 -39.55 40.03
CA SER A 11 -24.27 -38.63 41.01
C SER A 11 -23.42 -39.17 42.18
N LYS A 12 -22.24 -38.56 42.37
CA LYS A 12 -21.70 -38.21 43.70
C LYS A 12 -20.82 -36.96 43.62
N SER A 13 -21.04 -36.09 44.60
CA SER A 13 -20.48 -34.76 44.82
C SER A 13 -19.19 -34.76 45.65
N ARG A 14 -18.50 -33.60 45.64
CA ARG A 14 -17.78 -32.88 46.73
C ARG A 14 -16.23 -32.92 46.77
N ARG A 15 -15.73 -31.67 46.83
CA ARG A 15 -14.48 -31.14 47.45
C ARG A 15 -13.17 -31.59 46.78
N GLU A 16 -12.21 -30.70 46.47
CA GLU A 16 -11.59 -29.69 47.34
C GLU A 16 -11.10 -28.43 46.58
N LEU A 17 -10.94 -27.35 47.34
CA LEU A 17 -10.46 -26.01 46.97
C LEU A 17 -9.26 -25.66 47.88
N MET A 18 -8.36 -24.79 47.38
CA MET A 18 -7.28 -24.04 48.04
C MET A 18 -5.95 -24.81 48.21
N ILE A 19 -4.74 -24.26 48.01
CA ILE A 19 -4.16 -22.95 48.33
C ILE A 19 -2.95 -22.69 47.39
N GLY A 20 -2.65 -21.43 47.05
CA GLY A 20 -1.32 -21.05 46.52
C GLY A 20 -1.19 -19.57 46.16
N ALA A 21 -0.93 -18.73 47.17
CA ALA A 21 -0.66 -17.31 47.03
C ALA A 21 0.71 -17.02 46.38
N GLY A 22 0.82 -15.88 45.70
CA GLY A 22 2.10 -15.33 45.23
C GLY A 22 1.93 -13.90 44.71
N ALA A 23 2.08 -12.92 45.60
CA ALA A 23 2.23 -11.50 45.28
C ALA A 23 3.62 -11.04 45.73
N VAL A 24 4.41 -10.42 44.84
CA VAL A 24 5.59 -9.56 45.12
C VAL A 24 5.88 -8.77 43.82
N ALA A 25 6.31 -7.51 43.75
CA ALA A 25 6.20 -6.29 44.54
C ALA A 25 6.77 -5.16 43.64
N ALA A 26 6.25 -3.95 43.78
CA ALA A 26 6.81 -2.75 43.16
C ALA A 26 8.11 -2.32 43.87
N ALA A 27 9.08 -1.80 43.11
CA ALA A 27 10.22 -1.07 43.65
C ALA A 27 10.49 0.19 42.82
N SER A 28 10.20 1.33 43.42
CA SER A 28 10.61 2.67 43.03
C SER A 28 12.00 2.96 43.59
N MET A 29 12.90 3.57 42.80
CA MET A 29 14.08 4.24 43.36
C MET A 29 14.47 5.51 42.60
N ALA A 30 14.91 6.46 43.41
CA ALA A 30 15.18 7.87 43.21
C ALA A 30 16.28 8.24 42.19
N LEU A 31 16.15 9.47 41.67
CA LEU A 31 17.19 10.25 40.98
C LEU A 31 18.30 10.70 41.95
N PRO A 32 19.54 10.87 41.48
CA PRO A 32 20.48 11.82 42.07
C PRO A 32 20.49 13.14 41.28
N LEU A 33 20.24 14.23 42.02
CA LEU A 33 20.65 15.59 41.67
C LEU A 33 22.17 15.69 41.85
N PHE A 34 22.90 16.07 40.79
CA PHE A 34 24.23 16.65 40.91
C PHE A 34 24.17 18.10 40.46
N SER A 35 24.33 18.99 41.44
CA SER A 35 24.70 20.38 41.25
C SER A 35 26.23 20.49 41.26
N SER A 36 26.81 21.11 40.25
CA SER A 36 28.15 21.67 40.33
C SER A 36 28.19 23.02 39.64
N SER A 37 28.38 24.05 40.45
CA SER A 37 28.77 25.40 40.08
C SER A 37 30.16 25.40 39.43
N GLY A 38 30.31 26.12 38.32
CA GLY A 38 31.59 26.45 37.73
C GLY A 38 31.44 27.58 36.72
N THR A 39 31.78 28.80 37.12
CA THR A 39 31.93 29.95 36.24
C THR A 39 33.35 30.00 35.66
N ALA A 40 33.44 30.53 34.43
CA ALA A 40 34.56 31.23 33.79
C ALA A 40 35.12 30.56 32.52
N GLY A 41 35.07 31.34 31.42
CA GLY A 41 35.85 31.07 30.20
C GLY A 41 35.11 31.45 28.93
N ALA A 42 35.02 32.75 28.62
CA ALA A 42 34.60 33.21 27.30
C ALA A 42 35.67 32.83 26.26
N ALA A 43 35.29 32.03 25.27
CA ALA A 43 35.98 31.95 23.98
C ALA A 43 34.90 31.94 22.89
N SER A 44 34.84 33.05 22.15
CA SER A 44 33.94 33.26 21.02
C SER A 44 34.31 32.30 19.90
N ALA A 45 33.59 31.17 19.81
CA ALA A 45 33.53 30.37 18.61
C ALA A 45 32.28 30.80 17.83
N LYS A 46 32.48 31.34 16.63
CA LYS A 46 31.41 31.64 15.67
C LYS A 46 30.66 30.33 15.36
N HIS A 47 29.53 30.12 16.04
CA HIS A 47 28.58 29.09 15.62
C HIS A 47 28.11 29.41 14.20
N PRO A 48 28.03 28.42 13.30
CA PRO A 48 27.36 28.61 12.03
C PRO A 48 25.91 29.01 12.34
N ILE A 49 25.47 30.08 11.68
CA ILE A 49 24.08 30.55 11.72
C ILE A 49 23.20 29.35 11.40
N TYR A 50 22.43 28.87 12.39
CA TYR A 50 21.35 27.92 12.14
C TYR A 50 20.42 28.55 11.09
N PRO A 51 20.05 27.83 10.01
CA PRO A 51 19.05 28.33 9.10
C PRO A 51 17.76 28.59 9.88
N SER A 52 17.07 29.68 9.53
CA SER A 52 15.84 30.08 10.20
C SER A 52 14.81 28.95 10.15
N ALA A 53 13.97 28.88 11.18
CA ALA A 53 12.95 27.86 11.41
C ALA A 53 11.84 27.75 10.34
N GLY A 54 12.05 28.31 9.13
CA GLY A 54 11.13 28.22 8.00
C GLY A 54 11.47 27.13 6.98
N GLU A 55 12.68 26.56 6.99
CA GLU A 55 13.11 25.56 5.98
C GLU A 55 13.50 24.18 6.55
N ALA A 56 13.63 24.05 7.88
CA ALA A 56 14.13 22.84 8.52
C ALA A 56 13.06 21.94 9.20
N ASP A 57 11.76 22.23 9.04
CA ASP A 57 10.71 21.48 9.75
C ASP A 57 9.41 21.30 8.94
N ARG A 58 9.49 20.61 7.80
CA ARG A 58 8.28 20.13 7.08
C ARG A 58 8.13 18.62 7.05
N GLY A 59 8.85 17.88 7.89
CA GLY A 59 8.82 16.41 7.88
C GLY A 59 8.98 15.82 6.46
N ASN A 60 8.65 14.55 6.27
CA ASN A 60 8.60 13.97 4.93
C ASN A 60 7.25 14.29 4.25
N LYS A 61 6.99 15.58 3.98
CA LYS A 61 5.77 16.03 3.30
C LYS A 61 6.07 17.04 2.20
N ILE A 62 5.24 17.04 1.16
CA ILE A 62 5.11 18.15 0.21
C ILE A 62 3.71 18.76 0.32
N VAL A 63 3.54 19.99 -0.15
CA VAL A 63 2.21 20.62 -0.27
C VAL A 63 1.91 20.82 -1.75
N THR A 64 0.80 20.28 -2.23
CA THR A 64 0.35 20.42 -3.62
C THR A 64 -0.22 21.81 -3.89
N LYS A 65 -0.48 22.13 -5.16
CA LYS A 65 -1.03 23.45 -5.55
C LYS A 65 -2.40 23.73 -4.96
N ASP A 66 -3.20 22.69 -4.73
CA ASP A 66 -4.52 22.74 -4.08
C ASP A 66 -4.45 22.61 -2.54
N GLY A 67 -3.25 22.66 -1.95
CA GLY A 67 -3.07 22.71 -0.49
C GLY A 67 -3.13 21.36 0.22
N VAL A 68 -3.04 20.25 -0.51
CA VAL A 68 -3.00 18.89 0.05
C VAL A 68 -1.58 18.58 0.52
N GLU A 69 -1.43 18.15 1.77
CA GLU A 69 -0.16 17.62 2.23
C GLU A 69 -0.02 16.15 1.82
N ILE A 70 1.01 15.84 1.04
CA ILE A 70 1.34 14.48 0.64
C ILE A 70 2.55 14.01 1.44
N PHE A 71 2.34 13.02 2.30
CA PHE A 71 3.40 12.34 3.03
C PHE A 71 4.16 11.38 2.10
N TYR A 72 5.46 11.25 2.33
CA TYR A 72 6.29 10.25 1.66
C TYR A 72 7.37 9.66 2.56
N LYS A 73 7.93 8.53 2.14
CA LYS A 73 9.19 7.95 2.61
C LYS A 73 10.22 8.17 1.50
N ASP A 74 11.47 8.45 1.85
CA ASP A 74 12.58 8.61 0.92
C ASP A 74 13.87 8.09 1.56
N TRP A 75 14.33 6.93 1.09
CA TRP A 75 15.50 6.24 1.66
C TRP A 75 16.55 5.97 0.60
N GLY A 76 17.81 5.94 1.02
CA GLY A 76 18.93 5.55 0.17
C GLY A 76 19.37 6.62 -0.84
N LYS A 77 20.17 6.18 -1.81
CA LYS A 77 20.77 6.99 -2.88
C LYS A 77 20.85 6.14 -4.14
N GLY A 78 21.07 6.77 -5.30
CA GLY A 78 21.17 6.09 -6.60
C GLY A 78 19.99 6.39 -7.51
N GLN A 79 19.74 5.51 -8.48
CA GLN A 79 18.59 5.66 -9.38
C GLN A 79 17.29 5.60 -8.55
N PRO A 80 16.36 6.56 -8.72
CA PRO A 80 15.12 6.56 -7.96
C PRO A 80 14.15 5.48 -8.43
N ILE A 81 13.56 4.77 -7.48
CA ILE A 81 12.38 3.92 -7.65
C ILE A 81 11.25 4.54 -6.84
N VAL A 82 10.16 4.91 -7.51
CA VAL A 82 8.99 5.53 -6.90
C VAL A 82 7.84 4.53 -6.87
N PHE A 83 7.38 4.20 -5.66
CA PHE A 83 6.31 3.25 -5.40
C PHE A 83 4.97 3.97 -5.18
N SER A 84 3.93 3.47 -5.86
CA SER A 84 2.53 3.91 -5.70
C SER A 84 1.67 2.75 -5.22
N HIS A 85 1.11 2.87 -4.02
CA HIS A 85 0.37 1.80 -3.34
C HIS A 85 -1.05 1.59 -3.91
N GLY A 86 -1.59 0.39 -3.67
CA GLY A 86 -2.98 0.03 -3.97
C GLY A 86 -3.98 0.64 -2.98
N TRP A 87 -5.27 0.54 -3.31
CA TRP A 87 -6.36 0.94 -2.42
C TRP A 87 -6.64 -0.15 -1.36
N PRO A 88 -7.01 0.19 -0.11
CA PRO A 88 -7.06 1.51 0.53
C PRO A 88 -5.82 1.77 1.41
N LEU A 89 -4.63 1.38 0.93
CA LEU A 89 -3.43 1.21 1.74
C LEU A 89 -2.60 2.50 1.90
N SER A 90 -1.32 2.37 2.21
CA SER A 90 -0.37 3.48 2.30
C SER A 90 1.02 3.06 1.81
N ALA A 91 2.00 3.97 1.87
CA ALA A 91 3.41 3.67 1.61
C ALA A 91 4.01 2.61 2.57
N ASP A 92 3.30 2.18 3.61
CA ASP A 92 3.74 1.09 4.49
C ASP A 92 3.60 -0.29 3.85
N ASP A 93 2.79 -0.44 2.81
CA ASP A 93 2.63 -1.72 2.12
C ASP A 93 3.88 -2.13 1.32
N TRP A 94 4.78 -1.18 1.09
CA TRP A 94 5.99 -1.36 0.29
C TRP A 94 7.23 -1.74 1.10
N ASP A 95 7.13 -1.96 2.41
CA ASP A 95 8.31 -2.15 3.28
C ASP A 95 9.26 -3.25 2.76
N ALA A 96 8.71 -4.40 2.29
CA ALA A 96 9.52 -5.50 1.75
C ALA A 96 10.28 -5.11 0.48
N GLN A 97 9.64 -4.37 -0.43
CA GLN A 97 10.26 -3.89 -1.68
C GLN A 97 11.25 -2.77 -1.40
N MET A 98 10.88 -1.77 -0.60
CA MET A 98 11.75 -0.65 -0.28
C MET A 98 13.03 -1.11 0.40
N LEU A 99 12.94 -2.01 1.39
CA LEU A 99 14.11 -2.59 2.04
C LEU A 99 14.96 -3.40 1.05
N PHE A 100 14.33 -4.20 0.19
CA PHE A 100 15.07 -4.94 -0.83
C PHE A 100 15.82 -4.01 -1.79
N PHE A 101 15.17 -3.00 -2.35
CA PHE A 101 15.77 -2.14 -3.37
C PHE A 101 16.79 -1.15 -2.81
N VAL A 102 16.62 -0.68 -1.56
CA VAL A 102 17.63 0.19 -0.93
C VAL A 102 18.95 -0.55 -0.71
N GLU A 103 18.89 -1.81 -0.29
CA GLU A 103 20.06 -2.69 -0.15
C GLU A 103 20.72 -3.03 -1.50
N HIS A 104 19.99 -2.86 -2.60
CA HIS A 104 20.52 -3.01 -3.97
C HIS A 104 21.00 -1.69 -4.59
N GLY A 105 21.16 -0.63 -3.79
CA GLY A 105 21.77 0.64 -4.20
C GLY A 105 20.83 1.59 -4.96
N TYR A 106 19.52 1.45 -4.78
CA TYR A 106 18.53 2.39 -5.30
C TYR A 106 18.09 3.40 -4.24
N ARG A 107 17.68 4.59 -4.69
CA ARG A 107 16.90 5.52 -3.85
C ARG A 107 15.44 5.10 -3.95
N VAL A 108 14.80 4.80 -2.83
CA VAL A 108 13.42 4.30 -2.78
C VAL A 108 12.50 5.37 -2.20
N ILE A 109 11.47 5.73 -2.96
CA ILE A 109 10.47 6.73 -2.57
C ILE A 109 9.10 6.08 -2.60
N ALA A 110 8.32 6.20 -1.54
CA ALA A 110 6.92 5.74 -1.52
C ALA A 110 6.06 6.81 -0.85
N HIS A 111 4.97 7.21 -1.50
CA HIS A 111 4.10 8.27 -0.99
C HIS A 111 2.75 7.73 -0.59
N ASP A 112 2.11 8.42 0.35
CA ASP A 112 0.72 8.17 0.69
C ASP A 112 -0.16 9.01 -0.24
N ARG A 113 -1.03 8.38 -1.01
CA ARG A 113 -2.02 9.06 -1.84
C ARG A 113 -2.84 10.04 -0.99
N ARG A 114 -3.35 11.14 -1.57
CA ARG A 114 -4.30 12.01 -0.86
C ARG A 114 -5.43 11.20 -0.22
N GLY A 115 -5.75 11.52 1.02
CA GLY A 115 -6.73 10.79 1.82
C GLY A 115 -6.33 9.40 2.31
N HIS A 116 -5.09 8.98 2.10
CA HIS A 116 -4.56 7.70 2.57
C HIS A 116 -3.41 7.91 3.57
N GLY A 117 -3.20 6.92 4.45
CA GLY A 117 -2.12 6.92 5.42
C GLY A 117 -2.01 8.22 6.22
N ARG A 118 -0.91 8.95 6.00
CA ARG A 118 -0.50 10.17 6.72
C ARG A 118 -0.71 11.45 5.90
N SER A 119 -1.20 11.34 4.66
CA SER A 119 -1.54 12.49 3.82
C SER A 119 -2.86 13.13 4.26
N THR A 120 -3.09 14.38 3.86
CA THR A 120 -4.31 15.11 4.18
C THR A 120 -5.56 14.31 3.80
N GLN A 121 -6.54 14.23 4.70
CA GLN A 121 -7.83 13.60 4.45
C GLN A 121 -8.74 14.52 3.63
N THR A 122 -8.75 14.34 2.32
CA THR A 122 -9.48 15.16 1.36
C THR A 122 -10.95 14.78 1.25
N ALA A 123 -11.83 15.78 1.18
CA ALA A 123 -13.27 15.59 0.95
C ALA A 123 -13.61 15.43 -0.55
N ASP A 124 -12.79 16.02 -1.41
CA ASP A 124 -12.90 16.11 -2.86
C ASP A 124 -11.54 15.83 -3.55
N GLY A 125 -11.52 15.93 -4.89
CA GLY A 125 -10.34 15.65 -5.70
C GLY A 125 -9.85 14.20 -5.59
N ASN A 126 -10.71 13.26 -5.20
CA ASN A 126 -10.35 11.85 -5.02
C ASN A 126 -10.50 11.06 -6.34
N ASP A 127 -9.78 11.51 -7.37
CA ASP A 127 -9.83 10.95 -8.72
C ASP A 127 -8.42 10.80 -9.33
N MET A 128 -8.33 10.06 -10.43
CA MET A 128 -7.05 9.74 -11.08
C MET A 128 -6.33 10.95 -11.68
N ASN A 129 -7.03 12.05 -11.99
CA ASN A 129 -6.36 13.26 -12.47
C ASN A 129 -5.57 13.90 -11.31
N HIS A 130 -6.20 14.00 -10.15
CA HIS A 130 -5.57 14.53 -8.94
C HIS A 130 -4.45 13.61 -8.44
N TYR A 131 -4.66 12.29 -8.41
CA TYR A 131 -3.61 11.35 -7.99
C TYR A 131 -2.36 11.45 -8.88
N ALA A 132 -2.55 11.55 -10.20
CA ALA A 132 -1.44 11.75 -11.14
C ALA A 132 -0.76 13.13 -10.96
N ALA A 133 -1.52 14.18 -10.66
CA ALA A 133 -1.00 15.52 -10.40
C ALA A 133 -0.24 15.59 -9.06
N ASP A 134 -0.66 14.87 -8.04
CA ASP A 134 0.03 14.76 -6.75
C ASP A 134 1.38 14.06 -6.92
N LEU A 135 1.42 12.96 -7.66
CA LEU A 135 2.66 12.28 -8.00
C LEU A 135 3.58 13.18 -8.85
N ALA A 136 3.02 14.02 -9.73
CA ALA A 136 3.78 15.02 -10.45
C ALA A 136 4.37 16.09 -9.50
N ALA A 137 3.58 16.60 -8.57
CA ALA A 137 4.06 17.56 -7.56
C ALA A 137 5.19 16.97 -6.70
N LEU A 138 5.06 15.70 -6.28
CA LEU A 138 6.11 15.00 -5.53
C LEU A 138 7.40 14.87 -6.33
N THR A 139 7.29 14.38 -7.57
CA THR A 139 8.46 14.18 -8.43
C THR A 139 9.12 15.50 -8.83
N GLU A 140 8.37 16.59 -8.95
CA GLU A 140 8.91 17.93 -9.16
C GLU A 140 9.60 18.47 -7.91
N ALA A 141 8.95 18.41 -6.74
CA ALA A 141 9.47 18.91 -5.49
C ALA A 141 10.78 18.24 -5.05
N LEU A 142 10.93 16.94 -5.34
CA LEU A 142 12.13 16.16 -5.02
C LEU A 142 13.14 16.09 -6.18
N ASP A 143 12.90 16.83 -7.27
CA ASP A 143 13.58 16.77 -8.57
C ASP A 143 13.92 15.34 -9.03
N ILE A 144 12.95 14.43 -8.92
CA ILE A 144 13.10 13.04 -9.33
C ILE A 144 13.19 12.98 -10.86
N ARG A 145 14.24 12.33 -11.36
CA ARG A 145 14.54 12.14 -12.79
C ARG A 145 15.07 10.73 -13.03
N ASN A 146 14.90 10.24 -14.27
CA ASN A 146 15.33 8.90 -14.68
C ASN A 146 14.77 7.78 -13.78
N ALA A 147 13.57 7.99 -13.24
CA ALA A 147 12.98 7.14 -12.20
C ALA A 147 12.28 5.91 -12.78
N VAL A 148 12.35 4.80 -12.04
CA VAL A 148 11.45 3.67 -12.25
C VAL A 148 10.20 3.91 -11.42
N HIS A 149 9.02 3.85 -12.04
CA HIS A 149 7.76 3.95 -11.32
C HIS A 149 7.10 2.59 -11.19
N ILE A 150 6.80 2.16 -9.96
CA ILE A 150 6.20 0.87 -9.65
C ILE A 150 4.85 1.11 -9.00
N GLY A 151 3.79 0.62 -9.63
CA GLY A 151 2.42 0.76 -9.14
C GLY A 151 1.76 -0.58 -8.89
N HIS A 152 1.20 -0.77 -7.69
CA HIS A 152 0.38 -1.92 -7.35
C HIS A 152 -1.10 -1.56 -7.42
N SER A 153 -1.92 -2.41 -8.04
CA SER A 153 -3.38 -2.25 -8.05
C SER A 153 -3.80 -0.85 -8.54
N THR A 154 -4.54 -0.09 -7.73
CA THR A 154 -4.88 1.32 -7.96
C THR A 154 -3.67 2.18 -8.29
N GLY A 155 -2.53 1.96 -7.61
CA GLY A 155 -1.29 2.68 -7.87
C GLY A 155 -0.70 2.40 -9.24
N GLY A 156 -1.01 1.27 -9.87
CA GLY A 156 -0.67 1.03 -11.27
C GLY A 156 -1.46 1.94 -12.24
N GLY A 157 -2.72 2.24 -11.92
CA GLY A 157 -3.51 3.24 -12.65
C GLY A 157 -2.96 4.65 -12.47
N GLU A 158 -2.57 5.00 -11.24
CA GLU A 158 -1.91 6.28 -10.96
C GLU A 158 -0.59 6.42 -11.72
N VAL A 159 0.26 5.38 -11.74
CA VAL A 159 1.52 5.38 -12.52
C VAL A 159 1.24 5.55 -14.01
N ALA A 160 0.25 4.83 -14.57
CA ALA A 160 -0.10 4.96 -15.98
C ALA A 160 -0.55 6.40 -16.32
N ALA A 161 -1.46 6.97 -15.52
CA ALA A 161 -1.94 8.33 -15.70
C ALA A 161 -0.80 9.37 -15.51
N TYR A 162 0.02 9.23 -14.48
CA TYR A 162 1.16 10.11 -14.23
C TYR A 162 2.13 10.12 -15.41
N VAL A 163 2.61 8.95 -15.85
CA VAL A 163 3.62 8.88 -16.92
C VAL A 163 3.07 9.44 -18.22
N ALA A 164 1.84 9.10 -18.58
CA ALA A 164 1.21 9.56 -19.81
C ALA A 164 0.94 11.06 -19.85
N ARG A 165 0.67 11.70 -18.69
CA ARG A 165 0.16 13.07 -18.62
C ARG A 165 1.18 14.09 -18.11
N HIS A 166 2.14 13.66 -17.28
CA HIS A 166 3.09 14.55 -16.60
C HIS A 166 4.54 14.02 -16.58
N GLY A 167 4.72 12.71 -16.46
CA GLY A 167 5.97 12.08 -16.03
C GLY A 167 6.89 11.56 -17.14
N MET A 168 6.47 11.62 -18.41
CA MET A 168 7.17 10.94 -19.51
C MET A 168 8.67 11.26 -19.59
N LYS A 169 9.07 12.52 -19.38
CA LYS A 169 10.49 12.92 -19.42
C LYS A 169 11.29 12.59 -18.15
N ARG A 170 10.60 12.28 -17.05
CA ARG A 170 11.21 11.96 -15.74
C ARG A 170 11.26 10.45 -15.48
N THR A 171 10.57 9.65 -16.30
CA THR A 171 10.40 8.21 -16.13
C THR A 171 11.32 7.44 -17.08
N SER A 172 12.09 6.49 -16.54
CA SER A 172 12.95 5.58 -17.29
C SER A 172 12.23 4.27 -17.64
N LYS A 173 11.53 3.67 -16.67
CA LYS A 173 10.77 2.43 -16.80
C LYS A 173 9.52 2.46 -15.93
N ILE A 174 8.53 1.64 -16.27
CA ILE A 174 7.36 1.41 -15.41
C ILE A 174 7.18 -0.07 -15.08
N VAL A 175 6.64 -0.34 -13.91
CA VAL A 175 6.21 -1.68 -13.49
C VAL A 175 4.79 -1.61 -12.97
N LEU A 176 3.89 -2.38 -13.58
CA LEU A 176 2.48 -2.47 -13.21
C LEU A 176 2.24 -3.85 -12.59
N VAL A 177 1.88 -3.90 -11.30
CA VAL A 177 1.72 -5.14 -10.54
C VAL A 177 0.27 -5.31 -10.11
N SER A 178 -0.42 -6.34 -10.61
CA SER A 178 -1.85 -6.57 -10.36
C SER A 178 -2.70 -5.29 -10.56
N ALA A 179 -2.34 -4.50 -11.57
CA ALA A 179 -2.81 -3.12 -11.74
C ALA A 179 -4.21 -3.04 -12.37
N VAL A 180 -4.98 -2.00 -12.03
CA VAL A 180 -6.36 -1.79 -12.52
C VAL A 180 -6.53 -1.46 -14.02
N PRO A 181 -5.54 -0.90 -14.75
CA PRO A 181 -5.70 -0.64 -16.18
C PRO A 181 -5.96 -1.92 -17.00
N PRO A 182 -6.69 -1.84 -18.13
CA PRO A 182 -7.12 -0.59 -18.79
C PRO A 182 -8.37 0.06 -18.20
N VAL A 183 -9.36 -0.72 -17.77
CA VAL A 183 -10.58 -0.26 -17.07
C VAL A 183 -11.24 -1.47 -16.44
N MET A 184 -11.69 -1.40 -15.18
CA MET A 184 -12.25 -2.59 -14.53
C MET A 184 -13.75 -2.76 -14.76
N VAL A 185 -14.50 -1.66 -14.83
CA VAL A 185 -15.96 -1.72 -14.93
C VAL A 185 -16.40 -2.23 -16.29
N LYS A 186 -17.43 -3.09 -16.26
CA LYS A 186 -18.10 -3.56 -17.47
C LYS A 186 -18.79 -2.41 -18.20
N SER A 187 -18.60 -2.34 -19.50
CA SER A 187 -19.30 -1.41 -20.39
C SER A 187 -19.40 -1.99 -21.80
N GLU A 188 -20.01 -1.27 -22.74
CA GLU A 188 -19.98 -1.66 -24.16
C GLU A 188 -18.55 -1.72 -24.71
N ARG A 189 -17.66 -0.84 -24.24
CA ARG A 189 -16.25 -0.79 -24.64
C ARG A 189 -15.37 -1.79 -23.89
N ASN A 190 -15.84 -2.27 -22.73
CA ASN A 190 -15.22 -3.32 -21.95
C ASN A 190 -16.23 -4.41 -21.55
N PRO A 191 -16.63 -5.31 -22.47
CA PRO A 191 -17.63 -6.34 -22.17
C PRO A 191 -17.13 -7.42 -21.21
N GLY A 192 -15.80 -7.58 -21.07
CA GLY A 192 -15.15 -8.50 -20.13
C GLY A 192 -15.05 -7.98 -18.69
N GLY A 193 -15.38 -6.70 -18.49
CA GLY A 193 -15.27 -6.03 -17.21
C GLY A 193 -16.17 -6.58 -16.11
N THR A 194 -15.84 -6.16 -14.89
CA THR A 194 -16.58 -6.49 -13.68
C THR A 194 -17.88 -5.67 -13.61
N PRO A 195 -19.04 -6.28 -13.33
CA PRO A 195 -20.30 -5.55 -13.21
C PRO A 195 -20.25 -4.44 -12.14
N ILE A 196 -20.94 -3.32 -12.38
CA ILE A 196 -20.91 -2.14 -11.50
C ILE A 196 -21.39 -2.47 -10.08
N GLU A 197 -22.27 -3.46 -9.95
CA GLU A 197 -22.86 -3.92 -8.69
C GLU A 197 -21.80 -4.46 -7.71
N VAL A 198 -20.67 -4.96 -8.20
CA VAL A 198 -19.55 -5.37 -7.35
C VAL A 198 -18.93 -4.16 -6.66
N PHE A 199 -18.69 -3.07 -7.40
CA PHE A 199 -18.11 -1.84 -6.87
C PHE A 199 -19.11 -1.08 -5.98
N ASP A 200 -20.39 -1.07 -6.35
CA ASP A 200 -21.46 -0.54 -5.49
C ASP A 200 -21.60 -1.36 -4.20
N GLY A 201 -21.38 -2.68 -4.27
CA GLY A 201 -21.27 -3.54 -3.10
C GLY A 201 -20.12 -3.15 -2.17
N PHE A 202 -18.95 -2.83 -2.71
CA PHE A 202 -17.81 -2.33 -1.93
C PHE A 202 -18.11 -0.97 -1.30
N ARG A 203 -18.69 -0.03 -2.05
CA ARG A 203 -19.13 1.27 -1.55
C ARG A 203 -20.10 1.11 -0.38
N LYS A 204 -21.12 0.25 -0.55
CA LYS A 204 -22.12 -0.04 0.49
C LYS A 204 -21.49 -0.63 1.75
N GLN A 205 -20.61 -1.61 1.62
CA GLN A 205 -19.95 -2.24 2.76
C GLN A 205 -19.02 -1.26 3.51
N LEU A 206 -18.24 -0.48 2.77
CA LEU A 206 -17.37 0.55 3.34
C LEU A 206 -18.20 1.60 4.11
N ALA A 207 -19.28 2.10 3.50
CA ALA A 207 -20.17 3.08 4.14
C ALA A 207 -20.89 2.52 5.37
N ALA A 208 -21.29 1.24 5.34
CA ALA A 208 -22.01 0.60 6.43
C ALA A 208 -21.10 0.22 7.61
N ASN A 209 -19.96 -0.41 7.34
CA ASN A 209 -19.01 -0.86 8.36
C ASN A 209 -17.60 -1.05 7.78
N ARG A 210 -16.90 0.05 7.51
CA ARG A 210 -15.51 0.03 7.02
C ARG A 210 -14.59 -0.81 7.89
N ALA A 211 -14.73 -0.76 9.22
CA ALA A 211 -13.82 -1.44 10.13
C ALA A 211 -13.86 -2.97 9.97
N GLN A 212 -15.05 -3.56 9.81
CA GLN A 212 -15.19 -4.99 9.54
C GLN A 212 -14.86 -5.33 8.10
N PHE A 213 -15.35 -4.55 7.13
CA PHE A 213 -15.06 -4.76 5.71
C PHE A 213 -13.54 -4.79 5.44
N TYR A 214 -12.77 -3.97 6.16
CA TYR A 214 -11.30 -3.94 6.07
C TYR A 214 -10.59 -5.08 6.79
N LEU A 215 -11.29 -5.92 7.57
CA LEU A 215 -10.80 -7.23 7.99
C LEU A 215 -11.17 -8.29 6.95
N ASP A 216 -12.37 -8.23 6.40
CA ASP A 216 -12.90 -9.25 5.48
C ASP A 216 -12.10 -9.32 4.16
N VAL A 217 -11.76 -8.17 3.58
CA VAL A 217 -10.99 -8.09 2.33
C VAL A 217 -9.61 -8.77 2.44
N PRO A 218 -8.74 -8.41 3.40
CA PRO A 218 -7.44 -9.07 3.53
C PRO A 218 -7.52 -10.50 4.10
N SER A 219 -8.55 -10.83 4.89
CA SER A 219 -8.75 -12.19 5.40
C SER A 219 -9.21 -13.17 4.30
N GLY A 220 -9.80 -12.66 3.22
CA GLY A 220 -10.31 -13.45 2.12
C GLY A 220 -9.55 -13.23 0.80
N PRO A 221 -10.11 -12.45 -0.13
CA PRO A 221 -9.67 -12.42 -1.52
C PRO A 221 -8.32 -11.75 -1.77
N PHE A 222 -7.90 -10.78 -0.95
CA PHE A 222 -6.74 -9.95 -1.28
C PHE A 222 -5.42 -10.74 -1.30
N TYR A 223 -5.20 -11.59 -0.30
CA TYR A 223 -3.99 -12.43 -0.20
C TYR A 223 -4.26 -13.90 -0.57
N GLY A 224 -5.46 -14.22 -1.06
CA GLY A 224 -5.86 -15.60 -1.34
C GLY A 224 -6.00 -16.47 -0.08
N PHE A 225 -6.17 -15.86 1.09
CA PHE A 225 -6.32 -16.58 2.36
C PHE A 225 -7.65 -17.34 2.48
N ASN A 226 -8.61 -17.09 1.58
CA ASN A 226 -9.81 -17.91 1.39
C ASN A 226 -9.58 -19.18 0.55
N ARG A 227 -8.39 -19.41 -0.02
CA ARG A 227 -8.08 -20.63 -0.77
C ARG A 227 -7.81 -21.80 0.16
N ALA A 228 -8.20 -23.00 -0.27
CA ALA A 228 -7.95 -24.22 0.49
C ALA A 228 -6.43 -24.44 0.69
N GLY A 229 -6.02 -24.66 1.94
CA GLY A 229 -4.61 -24.87 2.29
C GLY A 229 -3.76 -23.58 2.34
N ALA A 230 -4.34 -22.40 2.18
CA ALA A 230 -3.62 -21.14 2.29
C ALA A 230 -3.02 -20.97 3.70
N LYS A 231 -1.75 -20.55 3.76
CA LYS A 231 -1.08 -20.20 5.01
C LYS A 231 -1.44 -18.76 5.39
N VAL A 232 -2.47 -18.62 6.23
CA VAL A 232 -2.96 -17.32 6.69
C VAL A 232 -1.92 -16.61 7.56
N SER A 233 -1.77 -15.30 7.38
CA SER A 233 -0.88 -14.45 8.18
C SER A 233 -1.66 -13.31 8.84
N GLU A 234 -1.93 -13.45 10.15
CA GLU A 234 -2.65 -12.45 10.92
C GLU A 234 -1.94 -11.09 10.93
N GLY A 235 -0.60 -11.07 10.99
CA GLY A 235 0.17 -9.84 10.95
C GLY A 235 -0.04 -9.06 9.65
N VAL A 236 -0.13 -9.77 8.52
CA VAL A 236 -0.40 -9.16 7.20
C VAL A 236 -1.84 -8.63 7.14
N ILE A 237 -2.82 -9.41 7.61
CA ILE A 237 -4.22 -8.97 7.70
C ILE A 237 -4.35 -7.70 8.53
N ARG A 238 -3.74 -7.67 9.72
CA ARG A 238 -3.79 -6.52 10.63
C ARG A 238 -3.04 -5.32 10.09
N ASN A 239 -1.94 -5.51 9.36
CA ASN A 239 -1.25 -4.40 8.74
C ASN A 239 -2.08 -3.78 7.59
N TRP A 240 -2.73 -4.60 6.76
CA TRP A 240 -3.67 -4.12 5.74
C TRP A 240 -4.79 -3.30 6.39
N TRP A 241 -5.42 -3.86 7.42
CA TRP A 241 -6.49 -3.20 8.18
C TRP A 241 -6.02 -1.88 8.81
N ARG A 242 -4.86 -1.87 9.46
CA ARG A 242 -4.27 -0.68 10.09
C ARG A 242 -4.10 0.44 9.05
N GLN A 243 -3.51 0.13 7.90
CA GLN A 243 -3.31 1.11 6.82
C GLN A 243 -4.64 1.68 6.34
N GLY A 244 -5.63 0.81 6.07
CA GLY A 244 -6.96 1.21 5.66
C GLY A 244 -7.65 2.12 6.69
N MET A 245 -7.55 1.79 7.98
CA MET A 245 -8.20 2.55 9.04
C MET A 245 -7.55 3.92 9.32
N MET A 246 -6.28 4.11 8.94
CA MET A 246 -5.60 5.41 9.05
C MET A 246 -6.09 6.45 8.02
N GLY A 247 -6.60 5.99 6.87
CA GLY A 247 -7.05 6.88 5.80
C GLY A 247 -8.43 7.52 6.02
N GLY A 248 -8.71 8.56 5.25
CA GLY A 248 -9.98 9.27 5.23
C GLY A 248 -11.06 8.45 4.51
N ILE A 249 -12.19 8.20 5.20
CA ILE A 249 -13.27 7.34 4.67
C ILE A 249 -13.84 7.88 3.35
N LYS A 250 -13.98 9.20 3.21
CA LYS A 250 -14.51 9.84 1.99
C LYS A 250 -13.59 9.60 0.80
N ALA A 251 -12.29 9.81 0.97
CA ALA A 251 -11.30 9.56 -0.07
C ALA A 251 -11.27 8.09 -0.49
N GLN A 252 -11.29 7.17 0.47
CA GLN A 252 -11.32 5.74 0.18
C GLN A 252 -12.63 5.31 -0.51
N TYR A 253 -13.78 5.89 -0.14
CA TYR A 253 -15.06 5.63 -0.80
C TYR A 253 -15.05 6.10 -2.26
N ASP A 254 -14.63 7.33 -2.51
CA ASP A 254 -14.54 7.89 -3.87
C ASP A 254 -13.50 7.15 -4.72
N CYS A 255 -12.40 6.72 -4.10
CA CYS A 255 -11.34 5.99 -4.79
C CYS A 255 -11.84 4.67 -5.41
N ILE A 256 -12.92 4.08 -4.90
CA ILE A 256 -13.58 2.93 -5.54
C ILE A 256 -13.99 3.27 -6.97
N LYS A 257 -14.65 4.42 -7.18
CA LYS A 257 -14.95 4.93 -8.52
C LYS A 257 -13.67 5.18 -9.31
N ALA A 258 -12.71 5.87 -8.69
CA ALA A 258 -11.49 6.27 -9.37
C ALA A 258 -10.71 5.07 -9.93
N PHE A 259 -10.61 3.95 -9.19
CA PHE A 259 -9.88 2.79 -9.68
C PHE A 259 -10.69 1.89 -10.61
N SER A 260 -12.02 1.80 -10.45
CA SER A 260 -12.82 0.85 -11.22
C SER A 260 -13.39 1.41 -12.51
N GLU A 261 -13.74 2.70 -12.54
CA GLU A 261 -14.45 3.34 -13.64
C GLU A 261 -13.56 4.24 -14.50
N THR A 262 -12.32 4.52 -14.08
CA THR A 262 -11.38 5.28 -14.93
C THR A 262 -10.86 4.42 -16.07
N ASP A 263 -10.96 4.94 -17.29
CA ASP A 263 -10.38 4.31 -18.49
C ASP A 263 -8.99 4.86 -18.79
N PHE A 264 -7.98 4.00 -18.64
CA PHE A 264 -6.57 4.28 -18.88
C PHE A 264 -6.10 3.87 -20.27
N THR A 265 -6.99 3.41 -21.15
CA THR A 265 -6.64 2.88 -22.48
C THR A 265 -5.76 3.86 -23.27
N GLU A 266 -6.13 5.14 -23.28
CA GLU A 266 -5.38 6.18 -23.99
C GLU A 266 -4.09 6.58 -23.28
N ASP A 267 -4.02 6.44 -21.95
CA ASP A 267 -2.77 6.64 -21.21
C ASP A 267 -1.76 5.55 -21.56
N LEU A 268 -2.18 4.27 -21.53
CA LEU A 268 -1.34 3.12 -21.86
C LEU A 268 -0.75 3.21 -23.28
N LYS A 269 -1.55 3.63 -24.27
CA LYS A 269 -1.08 3.81 -25.66
C LYS A 269 -0.05 4.94 -25.81
N LYS A 270 -0.06 5.94 -24.93
CA LYS A 270 0.89 7.07 -24.96
C LYS A 270 2.24 6.71 -24.36
N ILE A 271 2.29 5.78 -23.41
CA ILE A 271 3.53 5.40 -22.73
C ILE A 271 4.51 4.77 -23.71
N THR A 272 5.72 5.30 -23.75
CA THR A 272 6.82 4.85 -24.63
C THR A 272 7.93 4.15 -23.86
N GLN A 273 7.99 4.33 -22.54
CA GLN A 273 8.97 3.70 -21.66
C GLN A 273 8.82 2.18 -21.70
N PRO A 274 9.91 1.41 -21.50
CA PRO A 274 9.83 -0.01 -21.21
C PRO A 274 8.91 -0.25 -20.01
N ALA A 275 8.02 -1.23 -20.15
CA ALA A 275 7.03 -1.58 -19.15
C ALA A 275 7.12 -3.06 -18.78
N LEU A 276 7.05 -3.36 -17.49
CA LEU A 276 6.84 -4.71 -16.99
C LEU A 276 5.43 -4.80 -16.40
N VAL A 277 4.66 -5.78 -16.86
CA VAL A 277 3.32 -6.07 -16.34
C VAL A 277 3.37 -7.41 -15.63
N LEU A 278 3.09 -7.42 -14.33
CA LEU A 278 3.11 -8.58 -13.45
C LEU A 278 1.69 -8.84 -12.95
N HIS A 279 1.16 -10.06 -13.13
CA HIS A 279 -0.18 -10.38 -12.63
C HIS A 279 -0.27 -11.85 -12.19
N GLY A 280 -0.91 -12.12 -11.05
CA GLY A 280 -1.29 -13.48 -10.68
C GLY A 280 -2.53 -13.93 -11.46
N ASP A 281 -2.57 -15.18 -11.93
CA ASP A 281 -3.76 -15.69 -12.63
C ASP A 281 -4.90 -16.12 -11.69
N ASP A 282 -4.64 -16.13 -10.36
CA ASP A 282 -5.62 -16.35 -9.30
C ASP A 282 -5.96 -15.07 -8.51
N ASP A 283 -5.74 -13.91 -9.12
CA ASP A 283 -6.11 -12.61 -8.55
C ASP A 283 -7.64 -12.47 -8.46
N GLN A 284 -8.17 -12.44 -7.24
CA GLN A 284 -9.59 -12.35 -6.93
C GLN A 284 -10.10 -10.90 -6.81
N VAL A 285 -9.23 -9.90 -6.98
CA VAL A 285 -9.58 -8.48 -6.84
C VAL A 285 -9.56 -7.79 -8.20
N VAL A 286 -8.50 -8.00 -8.98
CA VAL A 286 -8.33 -7.42 -10.31
C VAL A 286 -8.16 -8.57 -11.32
N PRO A 287 -9.20 -8.90 -12.11
CA PRO A 287 -9.17 -10.03 -13.04
C PRO A 287 -8.05 -9.92 -14.09
N TYR A 288 -7.06 -10.80 -14.04
CA TYR A 288 -5.83 -10.68 -14.84
C TYR A 288 -6.05 -10.59 -16.35
N LYS A 289 -7.07 -11.27 -16.88
CA LYS A 289 -7.40 -11.28 -18.31
C LYS A 289 -7.93 -9.93 -18.80
N ASP A 290 -8.66 -9.22 -17.95
CA ASP A 290 -9.27 -7.93 -18.25
C ASP A 290 -8.40 -6.75 -17.79
N ALA A 291 -7.26 -7.05 -17.17
CA ALA A 291 -6.32 -6.07 -16.65
C ALA A 291 -4.92 -6.27 -17.23
N GLY A 292 -4.05 -7.02 -16.55
CA GLY A 292 -2.64 -7.19 -16.94
C GLY A 292 -2.44 -7.67 -18.39
N VAL A 293 -3.25 -8.61 -18.86
CA VAL A 293 -3.18 -9.12 -20.25
C VAL A 293 -3.52 -8.03 -21.27
N LEU A 294 -4.55 -7.22 -21.02
CA LEU A 294 -4.93 -6.13 -21.93
C LEU A 294 -3.95 -4.96 -21.84
N SER A 295 -3.49 -4.62 -20.64
CA SER A 295 -2.48 -3.58 -20.43
C SER A 295 -1.21 -3.85 -21.22
N ALA A 296 -0.69 -5.07 -21.16
CA ALA A 296 0.50 -5.46 -21.91
C ALA A 296 0.31 -5.40 -23.44
N LYS A 297 -0.92 -5.59 -23.95
CA LYS A 297 -1.23 -5.45 -25.38
C LYS A 297 -1.30 -3.99 -25.83
N LEU A 298 -1.73 -3.08 -24.95
CA LEU A 298 -1.88 -1.66 -25.26
C LEU A 298 -0.56 -0.89 -25.15
N LEU A 299 0.32 -1.30 -24.23
CA LEU A 299 1.65 -0.73 -24.04
C LEU A 299 2.57 -1.12 -25.22
N LYS A 300 3.31 -0.14 -25.76
CA LYS A 300 4.19 -0.34 -26.92
C LYS A 300 5.37 -1.27 -26.64
N ASN A 301 5.94 -1.16 -25.43
CA ASN A 301 7.19 -1.82 -25.03
C ASN A 301 7.00 -2.64 -23.75
N ALA A 302 6.00 -3.53 -23.73
CA ALA A 302 5.67 -4.31 -22.54
C ALA A 302 6.26 -5.72 -22.54
N THR A 303 6.72 -6.14 -21.37
CA THR A 303 6.92 -7.55 -21.01
C THR A 303 5.81 -7.95 -20.04
N LEU A 304 5.03 -8.98 -20.39
CA LEU A 304 4.02 -9.56 -19.50
C LEU A 304 4.59 -10.79 -18.79
N ARG A 305 4.32 -10.89 -17.49
CA ARG A 305 4.54 -12.12 -16.73
C ARG A 305 3.33 -12.46 -15.88
N ILE A 306 2.81 -13.66 -16.11
CA ILE A 306 1.71 -14.25 -15.36
C ILE A 306 2.28 -15.23 -14.34
N TYR A 307 1.82 -15.13 -13.09
CA TYR A 307 2.25 -16.00 -12.00
C TYR A 307 1.12 -16.98 -11.64
N PRO A 308 1.29 -18.28 -11.92
CA PRO A 308 0.28 -19.29 -11.62
C PRO A 308 -0.04 -19.37 -10.12
N GLY A 309 -1.32 -19.22 -9.77
CA GLY A 309 -1.86 -19.32 -8.41
C GLY A 309 -1.57 -18.12 -7.51
N TYR A 310 -0.95 -17.04 -8.01
CA TYR A 310 -0.57 -15.91 -7.17
C TYR A 310 -1.78 -14.99 -6.90
N PRO A 311 -1.91 -14.46 -5.67
CA PRO A 311 -3.02 -13.58 -5.30
C PRO A 311 -2.77 -12.13 -5.70
N HIS A 312 -3.75 -11.26 -5.41
CA HIS A 312 -3.63 -9.82 -5.63
C HIS A 312 -2.48 -9.18 -4.82
N GLY A 313 -2.33 -9.58 -3.56
CA GLY A 313 -1.28 -9.13 -2.64
C GLY A 313 0.05 -9.86 -2.79
N MET A 314 0.39 -10.35 -4.00
CA MET A 314 1.60 -11.16 -4.24
C MET A 314 2.92 -10.46 -3.93
N LEU A 315 2.94 -9.13 -3.89
CA LEU A 315 4.11 -8.36 -3.43
C LEU A 315 4.46 -8.63 -1.96
N THR A 316 3.47 -8.99 -1.15
CA THR A 316 3.64 -9.33 0.27
C THR A 316 3.86 -10.83 0.45
N THR A 317 3.04 -11.68 -0.19
CA THR A 317 3.07 -13.14 0.04
C THR A 317 4.19 -13.85 -0.73
N ASN A 318 4.73 -13.22 -1.77
CA ASN A 318 5.72 -13.80 -2.69
C ASN A 318 6.84 -12.79 -3.02
N ALA A 319 7.22 -11.98 -2.03
CA ALA A 319 8.13 -10.85 -2.20
C ALA A 319 9.48 -11.26 -2.81
N ASP A 320 10.04 -12.41 -2.43
CA ASP A 320 11.31 -12.94 -2.94
C ASP A 320 11.31 -13.10 -4.46
N VAL A 321 10.27 -13.77 -5.00
CA VAL A 321 10.12 -13.99 -6.45
C VAL A 321 9.87 -12.67 -7.17
N ILE A 322 8.91 -11.88 -6.68
CA ILE A 322 8.51 -10.64 -7.34
C ILE A 322 9.65 -9.61 -7.34
N ASN A 323 10.38 -9.47 -6.23
CA ASN A 323 11.50 -8.53 -6.12
C ASN A 323 12.63 -8.90 -7.09
N ALA A 324 12.97 -10.19 -7.19
CA ALA A 324 14.01 -10.65 -8.11
C ALA A 324 13.66 -10.35 -9.57
N ASP A 325 12.40 -10.57 -9.95
CA ASP A 325 11.93 -10.32 -11.32
C ASP A 325 11.89 -8.82 -11.66
N ILE A 326 11.44 -7.99 -10.72
CA ILE A 326 11.48 -6.53 -10.88
C ILE A 326 12.94 -6.05 -10.99
N LEU A 327 13.84 -6.52 -10.13
CA LEU A 327 15.25 -6.14 -10.17
C LEU A 327 15.91 -6.50 -11.51
N LYS A 328 15.62 -7.70 -12.02
CA LYS A 328 16.10 -8.16 -13.32
C LYS A 328 15.66 -7.21 -14.45
N PHE A 329 14.39 -6.79 -14.44
CA PHE A 329 13.87 -5.84 -15.41
C PHE A 329 14.48 -4.45 -15.24
N ILE A 330 14.68 -3.97 -14.02
CA ILE A 330 15.29 -2.65 -13.80
C ILE A 330 16.73 -2.61 -14.34
N LYS A 331 17.50 -3.69 -14.20
CA LYS A 331 18.89 -3.79 -14.68
C LYS A 331 19.05 -4.01 -16.19
N SER A 332 17.98 -4.31 -16.93
CA SER A 332 18.05 -4.63 -18.36
C SER A 332 18.19 -3.43 -19.28
#